data_AF-A0A1F3WRK1-F1
#
_entry.id   AF-A0A1F3WRK1-F1
#
_cell.length_a   1.000
_cell.length_b   1.000
_cell.length_c   1.000
_cell.angle_alpha   90.00
_cell.angle_beta   90.00
_cell.angle_gamma   90.00
#
_symmetry.space_group_name_H-M   'P 1'
#
loop_
_entity.id
_entity.type
_entity.pdbx_description
1 polymer ?
#
loop_
_entity_poly.entity_id
_entity_poly.type
_entity_poly.pdbx_seq_one_letter_code
_entity_poly.pdbx_strand_id
1 'polypeptide(L)'
;MKFSKSDFPVLRGGILALAASAVISATTLYISSEYAGKTQGDLHNARNMGNDARRRLAAAREDRENMSKYADEYGALLERKIIGDDQRLDWMEGMEQLRQMDLVTDFGYRIAPQKKYAPQPPLDGGNFDINFSETKLQFELLHEAQLVDFFTALGKNIKGWYQLEGCAMQRSASDEEGAARSGASQLRAECSGGWITLKNRNAPQ
;
A
#
# COMPACT_ATOMS: atom_id res chain seq x y z
N MET A 1 -73.42 -2.03 50.29
CA MET A 1 -74.09 -3.31 49.99
C MET A 1 -73.39 -4.40 50.79
N LYS A 2 -74.10 -5.09 51.70
CA LYS A 2 -73.52 -6.15 52.54
C LYS A 2 -73.70 -7.49 51.83
N PHE A 3 -72.61 -8.08 51.33
CA PHE A 3 -72.62 -9.41 50.73
C PHE A 3 -72.93 -10.45 51.82
N SER A 4 -74.08 -11.12 51.70
CA SER A 4 -74.50 -12.19 52.61
C SER A 4 -73.97 -13.54 52.13
N LYS A 5 -73.61 -14.43 53.07
CA LYS A 5 -72.97 -15.74 52.79
C LYS A 5 -73.84 -16.71 51.97
N SER A 6 -75.13 -16.41 51.76
CA SER A 6 -76.08 -17.26 51.02
C SER A 6 -76.06 -17.07 49.49
N ASP A 7 -75.46 -16.00 48.94
CA ASP A 7 -75.42 -15.74 47.49
C ASP A 7 -74.14 -16.28 46.82
N PHE A 8 -73.21 -16.81 47.61
CA PHE A 8 -71.93 -17.35 47.17
C PHE A 8 -72.01 -18.57 46.22
N PRO A 9 -72.94 -19.53 46.36
CA PRO A 9 -72.98 -20.69 45.45
C PRO A 9 -73.45 -20.33 44.04
N VAL A 10 -74.26 -19.28 43.88
CA VAL A 10 -74.75 -18.81 42.57
C VAL A 10 -73.68 -17.99 41.83
N LEU A 11 -72.89 -17.18 42.55
CA LEU A 11 -71.80 -16.40 41.94
C LEU A 11 -70.53 -17.23 41.63
N ARG A 12 -70.32 -18.36 42.29
CA ARG A 12 -69.09 -19.17 42.19
C ARG A 12 -68.82 -19.69 40.76
N GLY A 13 -69.86 -20.08 40.04
CA GLY A 13 -69.73 -20.54 38.64
C GLY A 13 -69.28 -19.43 37.69
N GLY A 14 -69.85 -18.23 37.84
CA GLY A 14 -69.47 -17.05 37.04
C GLY A 14 -68.04 -16.58 37.33
N ILE A 15 -67.63 -16.58 38.61
CA ILE A 15 -66.26 -16.22 39.00
C ILE A 15 -65.24 -17.23 38.45
N LEU A 16 -65.54 -18.53 38.48
CA LEU A 16 -64.69 -19.57 37.90
C LEU A 16 -64.56 -19.43 36.37
N ALA A 17 -65.66 -19.14 35.67
CA ALA A 17 -65.63 -18.91 34.23
C ALA A 17 -64.76 -17.68 33.86
N LEU A 18 -64.88 -16.59 34.63
CA LEU A 18 -64.05 -15.40 34.46
C LEU A 18 -62.57 -15.69 34.72
N ALA A 19 -62.26 -16.38 35.81
CA ALA A 19 -60.89 -16.77 36.14
C ALA A 19 -60.29 -17.68 35.05
N ALA A 20 -61.06 -18.65 34.55
CA ALA A 20 -60.62 -19.51 33.46
C ALA A 20 -60.34 -18.71 32.18
N SER A 21 -61.23 -17.78 31.80
CA SER A 21 -61.02 -16.92 30.63
C SER A 21 -59.78 -16.01 30.76
N ALA A 22 -59.51 -15.50 31.97
CA ALA A 22 -58.35 -14.66 32.24
C ALA A 22 -57.03 -15.44 32.18
N VAL A 23 -57.02 -16.70 32.64
CA VAL A 23 -55.84 -17.57 32.51
C VAL A 23 -55.58 -17.92 31.05
N ILE A 24 -56.62 -18.21 30.27
CA ILE A 24 -56.49 -18.51 28.84
C ILE A 24 -55.97 -17.30 28.06
N SER A 25 -56.46 -16.09 28.34
CA SER A 25 -55.95 -14.87 27.70
C SER A 25 -54.51 -14.54 28.10
N ALA A 26 -54.16 -14.70 29.39
CA ALA A 26 -52.79 -14.47 29.85
C ALA A 26 -51.78 -15.46 29.24
N THR A 27 -52.14 -16.75 29.15
CA THR A 27 -51.27 -17.78 28.56
C THR A 27 -51.07 -17.58 27.06
N THR A 28 -52.13 -17.25 26.32
CA THR A 28 -52.02 -16.94 24.88
C THR A 28 -51.18 -15.70 24.61
N LEU A 29 -51.32 -14.62 25.40
CA LEU A 29 -50.48 -13.42 25.30
C LEU A 29 -49.00 -13.72 25.61
N TYR A 30 -48.73 -14.54 26.64
CA TYR A 30 -47.37 -14.92 27.00
C TYR A 30 -46.68 -15.69 25.86
N ILE A 31 -47.32 -16.74 25.34
CA ILE A 31 -46.79 -17.55 24.23
C ILE A 31 -46.58 -16.69 22.98
N SER A 32 -47.53 -15.80 22.66
CA SER A 32 -47.41 -14.91 21.51
C SER A 32 -46.23 -13.94 21.62
N SER A 33 -45.93 -13.43 22.81
CA SER A 33 -44.82 -12.49 23.00
C SER A 33 -43.45 -13.17 22.91
N GLU A 34 -43.31 -14.40 23.42
CA GLU A 34 -42.08 -15.17 23.28
C GLU A 34 -41.83 -15.58 21.81
N TYR A 35 -42.90 -15.95 21.09
CA TYR A 35 -42.82 -16.29 19.67
C TYR A 35 -42.49 -15.07 18.79
N ALA A 36 -43.06 -13.90 19.11
CA ALA A 36 -42.73 -12.64 18.43
C ALA A 36 -41.25 -12.27 18.60
N GLY A 37 -40.68 -12.47 19.79
CA GLY A 37 -39.25 -12.22 20.04
C GLY A 37 -38.33 -13.13 19.20
N LYS A 38 -38.63 -14.43 19.15
CA LYS A 38 -37.84 -15.41 18.38
C LYS A 38 -37.89 -15.13 16.87
N THR A 39 -39.09 -14.89 16.33
CA THR A 39 -39.27 -14.58 14.90
C THR A 39 -38.58 -13.28 14.48
N GLN A 40 -38.58 -12.26 15.35
CA GLN A 40 -37.84 -11.03 15.10
C GLN A 40 -36.32 -11.24 15.11
N GLY A 41 -35.82 -12.10 16.00
CA GLY A 41 -34.41 -12.51 16.04
C GLY A 41 -33.97 -13.25 14.77
N ASP A 42 -34.75 -14.24 14.32
CA ASP A 42 -34.45 -15.01 13.10
C ASP A 42 -34.44 -14.13 11.85
N LEU A 43 -35.41 -13.21 11.73
CA LEU A 43 -35.47 -12.24 10.65
C LEU A 43 -34.28 -11.27 10.68
N HIS A 44 -33.87 -10.81 11.87
CA HIS A 44 -32.68 -9.97 12.01
C HIS A 44 -31.41 -10.71 11.59
N ASN A 45 -31.26 -11.96 12.02
CA ASN A 45 -30.12 -12.81 11.66
C ASN A 45 -30.07 -13.08 10.16
N ALA A 46 -31.20 -13.47 9.54
CA ALA A 46 -31.29 -13.70 8.10
C ALA A 46 -30.95 -12.42 7.30
N ARG A 47 -31.41 -11.25 7.76
CA ARG A 47 -31.04 -9.95 7.16
C ARG A 47 -29.56 -9.66 7.30
N ASN A 48 -28.98 -9.90 8.47
CA ASN A 48 -27.56 -9.67 8.70
C ASN A 48 -26.69 -10.58 7.82
N MET A 49 -27.03 -11.86 7.71
CA MET A 49 -26.35 -12.80 6.80
C MET A 49 -26.46 -12.35 5.34
N GLY A 50 -27.65 -11.92 4.90
CA GLY A 50 -27.85 -11.40 3.55
C GLY A 50 -27.05 -10.12 3.28
N ASN A 51 -26.99 -9.21 4.25
CA ASN A 51 -26.20 -7.99 4.16
C ASN A 51 -24.69 -8.27 4.12
N ASP A 52 -24.21 -9.20 4.95
CA ASP A 52 -22.80 -9.63 4.96
C ASP A 52 -22.40 -10.25 3.62
N ALA A 53 -23.21 -11.18 3.09
CA ALA A 53 -22.98 -11.80 1.79
C ALA A 53 -22.94 -10.75 0.66
N ARG A 54 -23.83 -9.76 0.68
CA ARG A 54 -23.83 -8.65 -0.29
C ARG A 54 -22.58 -7.78 -0.18
N ARG A 55 -22.12 -7.48 1.04
CA ARG A 55 -20.87 -6.71 1.26
C ARG A 55 -19.67 -7.45 0.72
N ARG A 56 -19.54 -8.75 1.00
CA ARG A 56 -18.46 -9.59 0.47
C ARG A 56 -18.47 -9.66 -1.05
N LEU A 57 -19.65 -9.80 -1.66
CA LEU A 57 -19.78 -9.81 -3.12
C LEU A 57 -19.41 -8.45 -3.74
N ALA A 58 -19.81 -7.34 -3.11
CA ALA A 58 -19.43 -6.01 -3.56
C ALA A 58 -17.91 -5.81 -3.50
N ALA A 59 -17.29 -6.16 -2.36
CA ALA A 59 -15.83 -6.10 -2.19
C ALA A 59 -15.11 -6.97 -3.23
N ALA A 60 -15.53 -8.22 -3.43
CA ALA A 60 -14.91 -9.10 -4.43
C ALA A 60 -15.05 -8.60 -5.87
N ARG A 61 -16.14 -7.89 -6.20
CA ARG A 61 -16.31 -7.26 -7.51
C ARG A 61 -15.37 -6.07 -7.69
N GLU A 62 -15.25 -5.24 -6.66
CA GLU A 62 -14.32 -4.12 -6.62
C GLU A 62 -12.86 -4.60 -6.73
N ASP A 63 -12.48 -5.63 -5.98
CA ASP A 63 -11.15 -6.26 -6.05
C ASP A 63 -10.86 -6.79 -7.46
N ARG A 64 -11.85 -7.46 -8.10
CA ARG A 64 -11.70 -7.94 -9.48
C ARG A 64 -11.53 -6.80 -10.46
N GLU A 65 -12.31 -5.73 -10.32
CA GLU A 65 -12.19 -4.55 -11.18
C GLU A 65 -10.82 -3.88 -11.00
N ASN A 66 -10.36 -3.72 -9.76
CA ASN A 66 -9.05 -3.17 -9.44
C ASN A 66 -7.91 -4.04 -10.00
N MET A 67 -7.97 -5.36 -9.81
CA MET A 67 -7.00 -6.27 -10.41
C MET A 67 -6.99 -6.15 -11.94
N SER A 68 -8.15 -6.09 -12.60
CA SER A 68 -8.19 -5.95 -14.05
C SER A 68 -7.62 -4.63 -14.57
N LYS A 69 -7.59 -3.58 -13.74
CA LYS A 69 -7.09 -2.25 -14.10
C LYS A 69 -5.62 -2.03 -13.78
N TYR A 70 -5.09 -2.67 -12.74
CA TYR A 70 -3.78 -2.32 -12.17
C TYR A 70 -2.80 -3.50 -12.04
N ALA A 71 -3.21 -4.73 -12.37
CA ALA A 71 -2.35 -5.90 -12.20
C ALA A 71 -1.10 -5.83 -13.08
N ASP A 72 -1.23 -5.34 -14.32
CA ASP A 72 -0.12 -5.28 -15.27
C ASP A 72 0.89 -4.20 -14.87
N GLU A 73 0.43 -3.01 -14.48
CA GLU A 73 1.31 -1.95 -13.98
C GLU A 73 2.00 -2.36 -12.69
N TYR A 74 1.27 -2.98 -11.76
CA TYR A 74 1.84 -3.49 -10.52
C TYR A 74 2.89 -4.58 -10.79
N GLY A 75 2.62 -5.49 -11.71
CA GLY A 75 3.56 -6.52 -12.16
C GLY A 75 4.82 -5.90 -12.76
N ALA A 76 4.69 -4.89 -13.61
CA ALA A 76 5.84 -4.19 -14.21
C ALA A 76 6.71 -3.49 -13.15
N LEU A 77 6.11 -2.92 -12.10
CA LEU A 77 6.84 -2.32 -10.98
C LEU A 77 7.59 -3.37 -10.14
N LEU A 78 7.02 -4.56 -9.95
CA LEU A 78 7.67 -5.70 -9.30
C LEU A 78 8.84 -6.24 -10.13
N GLU A 79 8.66 -6.45 -11.44
CA GLU A 79 9.71 -6.97 -12.34
C GLU A 79 10.92 -6.03 -12.42
N ARG A 80 10.65 -4.72 -12.39
CA ARG A 80 11.67 -3.67 -12.31
C ARG A 80 12.24 -3.50 -10.91
N LYS A 81 11.82 -4.28 -9.91
CA LYS A 81 12.27 -4.19 -8.51
C LYS A 81 12.11 -2.80 -7.88
N ILE A 82 11.06 -2.08 -8.26
CA ILE A 82 10.68 -0.79 -7.65
C ILE A 82 9.89 -1.05 -6.36
N ILE A 83 9.06 -2.09 -6.37
CA ILE A 83 8.31 -2.55 -5.19
C ILE A 83 9.04 -3.76 -4.60
N GLY A 84 9.29 -3.74 -3.28
CA GLY A 84 9.93 -4.84 -2.57
C GLY A 84 10.92 -4.38 -1.50
N ASP A 85 11.83 -5.30 -1.13
CA ASP A 85 12.91 -5.02 -0.18
C ASP A 85 14.12 -4.37 -0.84
N ASP A 86 15.07 -3.94 0.01
CA ASP A 86 16.30 -3.27 -0.40
C ASP A 86 17.09 -4.10 -1.43
N GLN A 87 17.46 -3.45 -2.54
CA GLN A 87 18.19 -4.04 -3.67
C GLN A 87 19.63 -3.53 -3.75
N ARG A 88 20.20 -3.03 -2.64
CA ARG A 88 21.56 -2.48 -2.61
C ARG A 88 22.60 -3.40 -3.25
N LEU A 89 22.53 -4.72 -3.02
CA LEU A 89 23.47 -5.67 -3.63
C LEU A 89 23.38 -5.64 -5.15
N ASP A 90 22.18 -5.79 -5.71
CA ASP A 90 21.93 -5.71 -7.14
C ASP A 90 22.38 -4.38 -7.75
N TRP A 91 22.20 -3.26 -7.03
CA TRP A 91 22.69 -1.96 -7.48
C TRP A 91 24.21 -1.92 -7.54
N MET A 92 24.90 -2.45 -6.52
CA MET A 92 26.36 -2.53 -6.53
C MET A 92 26.86 -3.42 -7.67
N GLU A 93 26.26 -4.59 -7.86
CA GLU A 93 26.61 -5.49 -8.97
C GLU A 93 26.36 -4.85 -10.33
N GLY A 94 25.24 -4.15 -10.49
CA GLY A 94 24.92 -3.40 -11.71
C GLY A 94 25.90 -2.25 -11.98
N MET A 95 26.37 -1.56 -10.93
CA MET A 95 27.37 -0.51 -11.06
C MET A 95 28.72 -1.09 -11.50
N GLU A 96 29.11 -2.27 -11.00
CA GLU A 96 30.32 -2.95 -11.49
C GLU A 96 30.17 -3.43 -12.94
N GLN A 97 28.97 -3.85 -13.37
CA GLN A 97 28.70 -4.16 -14.77
C GLN A 97 28.83 -2.91 -15.67
N LEU A 98 28.32 -1.76 -15.23
CA LEU A 98 28.50 -0.50 -15.96
C LEU A 98 29.97 -0.09 -16.06
N ARG A 99 30.77 -0.37 -15.02
CA ARG A 99 32.22 -0.13 -15.05
C ARG A 99 32.88 -0.92 -16.18
N GLN A 100 32.45 -2.15 -16.43
CA GLN A 100 32.97 -2.99 -17.52
C GLN A 100 32.57 -2.52 -18.93
N MET A 101 31.62 -1.59 -19.05
CA MET A 101 31.19 -1.04 -20.34
C MET A 101 32.07 0.12 -20.82
N ASP A 102 33.02 0.59 -19.99
CA ASP A 102 33.97 1.67 -20.30
C ASP A 102 33.30 2.94 -20.89
N LEU A 103 32.10 3.28 -20.41
CA LEU A 103 31.31 4.42 -20.89
C LEU A 103 31.92 5.78 -20.51
N VAL A 104 32.68 5.80 -19.43
CA VAL A 104 33.36 6.95 -18.84
C VAL A 104 34.79 6.54 -18.50
N THR A 105 35.70 7.50 -18.33
CA THR A 105 37.11 7.19 -18.02
C THR A 105 37.24 6.48 -16.67
N ASP A 106 36.57 7.02 -15.64
CA ASP A 106 36.39 6.36 -14.36
C ASP A 106 35.18 6.96 -13.62
N PHE A 107 34.62 6.21 -12.68
CA PHE A 107 33.65 6.73 -11.73
C PHE A 107 33.71 6.05 -10.36
N GLY A 108 33.48 6.86 -9.33
CA GLY A 108 33.25 6.44 -7.96
C GLY A 108 31.79 6.58 -7.57
N TYR A 109 31.29 5.69 -6.71
CA TYR A 109 29.94 5.75 -6.18
C TYR A 109 29.87 5.53 -4.68
N ARG A 110 28.89 6.15 -4.02
CA ARG A 110 28.55 5.90 -2.62
C ARG A 110 27.04 5.83 -2.46
N ILE A 111 26.55 4.68 -2.03
CA ILE A 111 25.12 4.45 -1.75
C ILE A 111 24.90 4.51 -0.24
N ALA A 112 24.11 5.48 0.23
CA ALA A 112 23.72 5.60 1.62
C ALA A 112 22.71 4.51 2.03
N PRO A 113 22.51 4.23 3.32
CA PRO A 113 21.41 3.37 3.76
C PRO A 113 20.06 3.97 3.37
N GLN A 114 19.12 3.09 3.05
CA GLN A 114 17.75 3.47 2.70
C GLN A 114 17.04 4.15 3.88
N LYS A 115 16.32 5.24 3.60
CA LYS A 115 15.53 6.00 4.58
C LYS A 115 14.13 6.26 4.04
N LYS A 116 13.15 6.39 4.95
CA LYS A 116 11.81 6.86 4.58
C LYS A 116 11.91 8.24 3.95
N TYR A 117 11.27 8.40 2.80
CA TYR A 117 11.27 9.62 2.04
C TYR A 117 9.86 10.19 1.98
N ALA A 118 9.72 11.43 2.45
CA ALA A 118 8.49 12.18 2.36
C ALA A 118 8.70 13.31 1.34
N PRO A 119 8.19 13.16 0.10
CA PRO A 119 8.31 14.22 -0.91
C PRO A 119 7.61 15.50 -0.45
N GLN A 120 8.07 16.64 -0.97
CA GLN A 120 7.43 17.94 -0.79
C GLN A 120 6.97 18.45 -2.17
N PRO A 121 5.66 18.64 -2.41
CA PRO A 121 4.55 18.46 -1.48
C PRO A 121 4.31 16.98 -1.09
N PRO A 122 3.68 16.72 0.07
CA PRO A 122 3.40 15.37 0.52
C PRO A 122 2.53 14.63 -0.50
N LEU A 123 2.99 13.45 -0.91
CA LEU A 123 2.27 12.54 -1.79
C LEU A 123 1.58 11.46 -0.96
N ASP A 124 0.34 11.14 -1.30
CA ASP A 124 -0.34 9.97 -0.74
C ASP A 124 0.13 8.71 -1.46
N GLY A 125 1.01 7.95 -0.81
CA GLY A 125 1.50 6.65 -1.28
C GLY A 125 0.54 5.49 -1.03
N GLY A 126 -0.66 5.76 -0.47
CA GLY A 126 -1.63 4.74 -0.10
C GLY A 126 -1.04 3.73 0.89
N ASN A 127 -0.99 2.46 0.47
CA ASN A 127 -0.44 1.36 1.27
C ASN A 127 1.09 1.20 1.16
N PHE A 128 1.79 2.10 0.46
CA PHE A 128 3.25 2.03 0.28
C PHE A 128 3.96 3.15 1.05
N ASP A 129 5.00 2.77 1.78
CA ASP A 129 6.02 3.70 2.26
C ASP A 129 7.03 3.92 1.13
N ILE A 130 7.28 5.18 0.79
CA ILE A 130 8.33 5.56 -0.15
C ILE A 130 9.64 5.62 0.61
N ASN A 131 10.61 4.88 0.13
CA ASN A 131 11.97 4.89 0.64
C ASN A 131 12.94 5.40 -0.42
N PHE A 132 13.98 6.10 0.03
CA PHE A 132 15.02 6.63 -0.83
C PHE A 132 16.40 6.25 -0.31
N SER A 133 17.26 5.83 -1.23
CA SER A 133 18.65 5.50 -0.98
C SER A 133 19.55 6.49 -1.71
N GLU A 134 19.95 7.56 -1.01
CA GLU A 134 20.79 8.62 -1.56
C GLU A 134 22.10 8.04 -2.12
N THR A 135 22.47 8.49 -3.31
CA THR A 135 23.64 8.05 -4.05
C THR A 135 24.43 9.25 -4.55
N LYS A 136 25.72 9.25 -4.28
CA LYS A 136 26.67 10.22 -4.82
C LYS A 136 27.56 9.54 -5.84
N LEU A 137 27.68 10.15 -7.01
CA LEU A 137 28.49 9.68 -8.13
C LEU A 137 29.53 10.73 -8.47
N GLN A 138 30.77 10.31 -8.68
CA GLN A 138 31.88 11.15 -9.07
C GLN A 138 32.47 10.58 -10.35
N PHE A 139 32.63 11.40 -11.38
CA PHE A 139 33.05 10.96 -12.71
C PHE A 139 34.30 11.70 -13.17
N GLU A 140 35.15 10.97 -13.89
CA GLU A 140 36.19 11.52 -14.76
C GLU A 140 35.80 11.26 -16.22
N LEU A 141 35.72 12.33 -17.00
CA LEU A 141 35.12 12.33 -18.34
C LEU A 141 36.08 12.99 -19.35
N LEU A 142 36.06 12.51 -20.58
CA LEU A 142 36.74 13.13 -21.72
C LEU A 142 35.86 14.17 -22.42
N HIS A 143 34.54 13.98 -22.37
CA HIS A 143 33.54 14.89 -22.91
C HIS A 143 32.20 14.69 -22.20
N GLU A 144 31.35 15.71 -22.24
CA GLU A 144 30.08 15.77 -21.52
C GLU A 144 29.09 14.68 -21.94
N ALA A 145 29.11 14.26 -23.22
CA ALA A 145 28.18 13.25 -23.72
C ALA A 145 28.33 11.87 -23.04
N GLN A 146 29.52 11.53 -22.53
CA GLN A 146 29.74 10.29 -21.79
C GLN A 146 28.85 10.19 -20.54
N LEU A 147 28.54 11.32 -19.90
CA LEU A 147 27.65 11.36 -18.74
C LEU A 147 26.22 10.95 -19.12
N VAL A 148 25.75 11.41 -20.28
CA VAL A 148 24.41 11.09 -20.80
C VAL A 148 24.32 9.61 -21.16
N ASP A 149 25.37 9.07 -21.79
CA ASP A 149 25.45 7.66 -22.14
C ASP A 149 25.49 6.77 -20.89
N PHE A 150 26.23 7.19 -19.85
CA PHE A 150 26.26 6.50 -18.56
C PHE A 150 24.87 6.39 -17.93
N PHE A 151 24.13 7.50 -17.78
CA PHE A 151 22.80 7.44 -17.17
C PHE A 151 21.77 6.71 -18.04
N THR A 152 21.95 6.73 -19.37
CA THR A 152 21.15 5.92 -20.29
C THR A 152 21.40 4.42 -20.08
N ALA A 153 22.66 4.02 -19.88
CA ALA A 153 23.02 2.65 -19.57
C ALA A 153 22.58 2.25 -18.15
N LEU A 154 22.66 3.16 -17.17
CA LEU A 154 22.22 2.96 -15.80
C LEU A 154 20.76 2.54 -15.75
N GLY A 155 19.87 3.30 -16.40
CA GLY A 155 18.44 3.01 -16.42
C GLY A 155 18.05 1.75 -17.22
N LYS A 156 18.94 1.24 -18.07
CA LYS A 156 18.70 0.02 -18.86
C LYS A 156 19.22 -1.24 -18.18
N ASN A 157 20.39 -1.16 -17.53
CA ASN A 157 21.08 -2.32 -17.00
C ASN A 157 20.81 -2.56 -15.51
N ILE A 158 20.51 -1.51 -14.73
CA ILE A 158 20.24 -1.63 -13.30
C ILE A 158 18.74 -1.57 -13.06
N LYS A 159 18.21 -2.61 -12.42
CA LYS A 159 16.81 -2.64 -11.97
C LYS A 159 16.59 -1.67 -10.81
N GLY A 160 15.39 -1.12 -10.74
CA GLY A 160 14.98 -0.12 -9.76
C GLY A 160 14.68 1.21 -10.43
N TRP A 161 14.18 2.16 -9.63
CA TRP A 161 13.90 3.51 -10.10
C TRP A 161 14.99 4.46 -9.59
N TYR A 162 15.99 4.74 -10.41
CA TYR A 162 17.00 5.75 -10.10
C TYR A 162 16.50 7.13 -10.49
N GLN A 163 16.50 8.06 -9.53
CA GLN A 163 16.19 9.46 -9.75
C GLN A 163 17.46 10.30 -9.64
N LEU A 164 17.81 10.98 -10.72
CA LEU A 164 18.89 11.97 -10.74
C LEU A 164 18.34 13.31 -10.21
N GLU A 165 18.99 13.88 -9.19
CA GLU A 165 18.63 15.19 -8.64
C GLU A 165 19.38 16.32 -9.34
N GLY A 166 20.66 16.11 -9.63
CA GLY A 166 21.47 17.09 -10.34
C GLY A 166 22.93 16.67 -10.47
N CYS A 167 23.66 17.38 -11.33
CA CYS A 167 25.09 17.20 -11.54
C CYS A 167 25.78 18.56 -11.57
N ALA A 168 26.90 18.69 -10.85
CA ALA A 168 27.84 19.78 -10.97
C ALA A 168 29.01 19.33 -11.84
N MET A 169 29.33 20.09 -12.89
CA MET A 169 30.41 19.76 -13.83
C MET A 169 31.47 20.85 -13.82
N GLN A 170 32.74 20.46 -13.81
CA GLN A 170 33.89 21.35 -13.79
C GLN A 170 34.91 20.87 -14.82
N ARG A 171 35.59 21.82 -15.49
CA ARG A 171 36.74 21.50 -16.33
C ARG A 171 37.96 21.35 -15.44
N SER A 172 38.67 20.23 -15.54
CA SER A 172 39.93 20.09 -14.81
C SER A 172 40.95 21.02 -15.46
N ALA A 173 41.48 21.98 -14.69
CA ALA A 173 42.59 22.80 -15.14
C ALA A 173 43.80 21.88 -15.34
N SER A 174 44.10 21.57 -16.59
CA SER A 174 45.39 21.02 -16.96
C SER A 174 46.42 22.13 -16.81
N ASP A 175 47.40 21.96 -15.92
CA ASP A 175 48.55 22.87 -15.78
C ASP A 175 49.11 23.26 -17.15
N GLU A 176 49.36 24.56 -17.32
CA GLU A 176 49.50 25.29 -18.60
C GLU A 176 50.68 24.88 -19.52
N GLU A 177 51.42 23.81 -19.23
CA GLU A 177 52.64 23.44 -19.98
C GLU A 177 52.55 22.12 -20.76
N GLY A 178 51.50 21.30 -20.58
CA GLY A 178 51.37 19.98 -21.22
C GLY A 178 50.11 19.73 -22.06
N ALA A 179 49.05 20.54 -21.86
CA ALA A 179 47.70 20.25 -22.36
C ALA A 179 47.52 20.37 -23.89
N ALA A 180 48.44 21.03 -24.58
CA ALA A 180 48.34 21.26 -26.03
C ALA A 180 48.67 20.01 -26.89
N ARG A 181 49.07 18.87 -26.29
CA ARG A 181 49.53 17.68 -27.01
C ARG A 181 48.57 16.49 -26.99
N SER A 182 47.52 16.51 -26.17
CA SER A 182 46.47 15.49 -26.15
C SER A 182 45.12 16.19 -26.14
N GLY A 183 44.51 16.38 -27.32
CA GLY A 183 43.32 17.21 -27.55
C GLY A 183 42.01 16.73 -26.91
N ALA A 184 42.00 16.21 -25.68
CA ALA A 184 40.81 15.88 -24.92
C ALA A 184 40.73 16.76 -23.67
N SER A 185 39.67 17.56 -23.55
CA SER A 185 39.38 18.34 -22.35
C SER A 185 38.91 17.40 -21.24
N GLN A 186 39.71 17.25 -20.18
CA GLN A 186 39.27 16.49 -19.02
C GLN A 186 38.20 17.27 -18.25
N LEU A 187 37.08 16.60 -17.96
CA LEU A 187 35.94 17.10 -17.21
C LEU A 187 35.75 16.23 -15.97
N ARG A 188 35.40 16.85 -14.85
CA ARG A 188 34.97 16.16 -13.64
C ARG A 188 33.50 16.50 -13.38
N ALA A 189 32.70 15.49 -13.06
CA ALA A 189 31.30 15.68 -12.70
C ALA A 189 30.98 15.03 -11.36
N GLU A 190 30.23 15.74 -10.52
CA GLU A 190 29.68 15.22 -9.28
C GLU A 190 28.15 15.25 -9.38
N CYS A 191 27.52 14.06 -9.31
CA CYS A 191 26.09 13.92 -9.40
C CYS A 191 25.50 13.41 -8.08
N SER A 192 24.35 13.97 -7.70
CA SER A 192 23.52 13.45 -6.61
C SER A 192 22.22 12.89 -7.17
N GLY A 193 21.75 11.84 -6.54
CA GLY A 193 20.52 11.16 -6.90
C GLY A 193 20.26 10.03 -5.92
N GLY A 194 19.45 9.06 -6.33
CA GLY A 194 19.27 7.86 -5.52
C GLY A 194 18.20 6.94 -6.06
N TRP A 195 18.14 5.74 -5.48
CA TRP A 195 17.12 4.76 -5.81
C TRP A 195 15.88 4.97 -4.94
N ILE A 196 14.73 4.96 -5.59
CA ILE A 196 13.41 4.93 -4.95
C ILE A 196 12.95 3.48 -4.86
N THR A 197 12.44 3.11 -3.69
CA THR A 197 11.80 1.81 -3.48
C THR A 197 10.48 2.02 -2.73
N LEU A 198 9.47 1.27 -3.13
CA LEU A 198 8.15 1.27 -2.51
C LEU A 198 8.02 0.02 -1.63
N LYS A 199 7.87 0.22 -0.33
CA LYS A 199 7.66 -0.88 0.62
C LYS A 199 6.21 -0.92 1.06
N ASN A 200 5.54 -2.05 0.83
CA ASN A 200 4.16 -2.22 1.26
C ASN A 200 4.09 -2.26 2.80
N ARG A 201 3.28 -1.38 3.39
CA ARG A 201 3.09 -1.25 4.85
C ARG A 201 2.47 -2.48 5.49
N ASN A 202 1.70 -3.24 4.72
CA ASN A 202 0.94 -4.40 5.18
C ASN A 202 1.58 -5.73 4.77
N ALA A 203 2.71 -5.72 4.06
CA ALA A 203 3.41 -6.97 3.73
C ALA A 203 4.05 -7.56 5.01
N PRO A 204 3.96 -8.88 5.22
CA PRO A 204 4.71 -9.54 6.29
C PRO A 204 6.21 -9.31 6.06
N GLN A 205 6.92 -8.96 7.14
CA GLN A 205 8.38 -8.78 7.15
C GLN A 205 9.12 -10.10 6.99
#